data_AF-A0A7Z9KPY4-F1
#
_entry.id   AF-A0A7Z9KPY4-F1
#
_cell.length_a   1.000
_cell.length_b   1.000
_cell.length_c   1.000
_cell.angle_alpha   90.00
_cell.angle_beta   90.00
_cell.angle_gamma   90.00
#
_symmetry.space_group_name_H-M   'P 1'
#
loop_
_entity.id
_entity.type
_entity.pdbx_description
1 polymer ?
#
loop_
_entity_poly.entity_id
_entity_poly.type
_entity_poly.pdbx_seq_one_letter_code
_entity_poly.pdbx_strand_id
1 'polypeptide(L)' 'MEAQKHQISKGNSQKTERKKLNFRTWIKHPARKTIRFSKSELMHDTVIGLLINRVEFGLDIHAKVQV' A
#
# COMPACT_ATOMS: atom_id res chain seq x y z
N MET A 1 22.66 38.02 14.69
CA MET A 1 21.78 37.07 15.40
C MET A 1 20.92 36.39 14.36
N GLU A 2 21.38 35.26 13.82
CA GLU A 2 20.61 34.49 12.83
C GLU A 2 19.74 33.48 13.59
N ALA A 3 18.43 33.74 13.62
CA ALA A 3 17.46 32.82 14.19
C ALA A 3 17.49 31.52 13.36
N GLN A 4 18.02 30.44 13.95
CA GLN A 4 17.95 29.11 13.37
C GLN A 4 16.50 28.80 13.02
N LYS A 5 16.23 28.67 11.72
CA LYS A 5 14.91 28.26 11.22
C LYS A 5 14.60 26.87 11.77
N HIS A 6 13.71 26.81 12.75
CA HIS A 6 13.11 25.55 13.22
C HIS A 6 12.35 24.93 12.06
N GLN A 7 12.96 23.99 11.33
CA GLN A 7 12.27 23.21 10.31
C GLN A 7 11.30 22.28 11.04
N ILE A 8 10.00 22.52 10.86
CA ILE A 8 8.93 21.69 11.42
C ILE A 8 9.00 20.30 10.75
N SER A 9 9.82 19.40 11.30
CA SER A 9 9.97 18.01 10.85
C SER A 9 8.69 17.19 11.05
N LYS A 10 7.83 17.64 11.97
CA LYS A 10 6.58 16.98 12.36
C LYS A 10 5.57 16.83 11.22
N GLY A 11 5.50 17.80 10.31
CA GLY A 11 4.55 17.76 9.19
C GLY A 11 4.85 16.63 8.19
N ASN A 12 6.12 16.34 7.94
CA ASN A 12 6.54 15.26 7.06
C ASN A 12 6.38 13.89 7.73
N SER A 13 6.75 13.78 9.02
CA SER A 13 6.53 12.56 9.81
C SER A 13 5.04 12.19 9.87
N GLN A 14 4.17 13.16 10.16
CA GLN A 14 2.73 12.92 10.24
C GLN A 14 2.13 12.52 8.89
N LYS A 15 2.63 13.05 7.78
CA LYS A 15 2.21 12.63 6.42
C LYS A 15 2.57 11.17 6.16
N THR A 16 3.78 10.74 6.51
CA THR A 16 4.21 9.34 6.38
C THR A 16 3.40 8.40 7.26
N GLU A 17 3.11 8.81 8.50
CA GLU A 17 2.24 8.05 9.41
C GLU A 17 0.82 7.91 8.87
N ARG A 18 0.23 8.99 8.33
CA ARG A 18 -1.10 8.96 7.69
C ARG A 18 -1.13 8.04 6.47
N LYS A 19 -0.09 8.08 5.62
CA LYS A 19 0.04 7.14 4.49
C LYS A 19 0.05 5.69 4.95
N LYS A 20 0.84 5.36 5.98
CA LYS A 20 0.91 4.01 6.55
C LYS A 20 -0.42 3.56 7.17
N LEU A 21 -1.13 4.46 7.87
CA LEU A 21 -2.43 4.18 8.46
C LEU A 21 -3.49 3.93 7.37
N ASN A 22 -3.53 4.77 6.34
CA ASN A 22 -4.45 4.61 5.21
C ASN A 22 -4.19 3.30 4.47
N PHE A 23 -2.93 2.96 4.21
CA PHE A 23 -2.53 1.71 3.59
C PHE A 23 -2.98 0.49 4.39
N ARG A 24 -2.80 0.50 5.72
CA ARG A 24 -3.29 -0.57 6.61
C ARG A 24 -4.80 -0.73 6.58
N THR A 25 -5.55 0.38 6.59
CA THR A 25 -7.01 0.34 6.52
C THR A 25 -7.48 -0.16 5.16
N TRP A 26 -6.79 0.26 4.09
CA TRP A 26 -7.09 -0.12 2.73
C TRP A 26 -6.84 -1.61 2.48
N ILE A 27 -5.66 -2.17 2.78
CA ILE A 27 -5.33 -3.61 2.57
C ILE A 27 -6.31 -4.56 3.26
N LYS A 28 -6.80 -4.20 4.45
CA LYS A 28 -7.76 -5.03 5.21
C LYS A 28 -9.07 -5.26 4.43
N HIS A 29 -9.45 -4.37 3.54
CA HIS A 29 -10.70 -4.49 2.80
C HIS A 29 -10.60 -5.53 1.65
N PRO A 30 -9.60 -5.49 0.75
CA PRO A 30 -9.31 -6.55 -0.20
C PRO A 30 -9.06 -7.90 0.47
N ALA A 31 -8.25 -7.95 1.53
CA ALA A 31 -7.94 -9.21 2.22
C ALA A 31 -9.20 -9.93 2.73
N ARG A 32 -10.18 -9.19 3.26
CA ARG A 32 -11.47 -9.77 3.69
C ARG A 32 -12.33 -10.27 2.53
N LYS A 33 -12.22 -9.65 1.35
CA LYS A 33 -12.95 -10.08 0.15
C LYS A 33 -12.29 -11.29 -0.51
N THR A 34 -10.96 -11.31 -0.60
CA THR A 34 -10.21 -12.44 -1.17
C THR A 34 -10.36 -13.68 -0.31
N ILE A 35 -10.15 -13.59 1.01
CA ILE A 35 -10.29 -14.72 1.95
C ILE A 35 -11.68 -15.38 1.86
N ARG A 36 -12.73 -14.58 1.61
CA ARG A 36 -14.09 -15.11 1.44
C ARG A 36 -14.30 -15.87 0.11
N PHE A 37 -13.54 -15.54 -0.91
CA PHE A 37 -13.71 -16.08 -2.26
C PHE A 37 -13.10 -17.48 -2.45
N SER A 38 -12.05 -17.81 -1.71
CA SER A 38 -11.33 -19.09 -1.86
C SER A 38 -10.90 -19.64 -0.50
N LYS A 39 -10.75 -20.96 -0.38
CA LYS A 39 -10.20 -21.62 0.82
C LYS A 39 -8.66 -21.70 0.81
N SER A 40 -7.99 -21.26 -0.25
CA SER A 40 -6.54 -21.38 -0.40
C SER A 40 -5.81 -20.12 0.03
N GLU A 41 -4.99 -20.22 1.09
CA GLU A 41 -4.15 -19.13 1.61
C GLU A 41 -3.15 -18.62 0.55
N LEU A 42 -2.55 -19.52 -0.21
CA LEU A 42 -1.60 -19.17 -1.28
C LEU A 42 -2.23 -18.30 -2.37
N MET A 43 -3.50 -18.58 -2.73
CA MET A 43 -4.23 -17.75 -3.69
C MET A 43 -4.49 -16.34 -3.14
N HIS A 44 -4.80 -16.25 -1.85
CA HIS A 44 -5.06 -14.96 -1.19
C HIS A 44 -3.82 -14.08 -1.16
N ASP A 45 -2.70 -14.64 -0.71
CA ASP A 45 -1.44 -13.91 -0.61
C ASP A 45 -0.96 -13.44 -1.99
N THR A 46 -1.11 -14.30 -3.01
CA THR A 46 -0.79 -13.96 -4.40
C THR A 46 -1.65 -12.80 -4.92
N VAL A 47 -2.97 -12.85 -4.73
CA VAL A 47 -3.90 -11.79 -5.18
C VAL A 47 -3.68 -10.49 -4.41
N ILE A 48 -3.40 -10.55 -3.10
CA ILE A 48 -3.09 -9.37 -2.29
C ILE A 48 -1.78 -8.73 -2.76
N GLY A 49 -0.73 -9.53 -3.01
CA GLY A 49 0.55 -9.06 -3.54
C GLY A 49 0.41 -8.40 -4.92
N LEU A 50 -0.34 -9.03 -5.83
CA LEU A 50 -0.69 -8.47 -7.14
C LEU A 50 -1.41 -7.11 -7.02
N LEU A 51 -2.39 -7.02 -6.13
CA LEU A 51 -3.17 -5.80 -5.93
C LEU A 51 -2.33 -4.66 -5.36
N ILE A 52 -1.45 -4.96 -4.38
CA ILE A 52 -0.52 -3.97 -3.81
C ILE A 52 0.46 -3.48 -4.87
N ASN A 53 1.04 -4.40 -5.67
CA ASN A 53 1.98 -4.06 -6.74
C ASN A 53 1.34 -3.12 -7.77
N ARG A 54 0.08 -3.36 -8.12
CA ARG A 54 -0.67 -2.49 -9.05
C ARG A 54 -1.00 -1.13 -8.46
N VAL A 55 -1.47 -1.05 -7.21
CA VAL A 55 -2.00 0.20 -6.64
C VAL A 55 -0.93 1.12 -6.07
N GLU A 56 0.07 0.57 -5.36
CA GLU A 56 1.13 1.40 -4.76
C GLU A 56 2.32 1.60 -5.71
N PHE A 57 2.66 0.58 -6.51
CA PHE A 57 3.87 0.61 -7.33
C PHE A 57 3.60 0.78 -8.83
N GLY A 58 2.34 0.68 -9.28
CA GLY A 58 1.98 0.72 -10.70
C GLY A 58 2.60 -0.44 -11.50
N LEU A 59 3.07 -1.48 -10.82
CA LEU A 59 3.74 -2.63 -11.41
C LEU A 59 2.70 -3.70 -11.69
N ASP A 60 2.15 -3.69 -12.89
CA ASP A 60 1.29 -4.75 -13.39
C ASP A 60 2.11 -5.75 -14.21
N ILE A 61 2.27 -6.96 -13.68
CA ILE A 61 3.02 -8.05 -14.35
C ILE A 61 2.25 -8.64 -15.54
N HIS A 62 0.93 -8.45 -15.63
CA HIS A 62 0.11 -8.91 -16.75
C HIS A 62 0.07 -7.92 -17.91
N ALA A 63 0.35 -6.63 -17.68
CA ALA A 63 0.50 -5.62 -18.72
C ALA A 63 1.69 -5.88 -19.68
N LYS A 64 2.64 -6.73 -19.28
CA LYS A 64 3.76 -7.16 -20.13
C LYS A 64 3.46 -8.41 -20.97
N VAL A 65 2.34 -9.09 -20.73
CA VAL A 65 1.91 -10.29 -21.50
C VAL A 65 0.89 -9.87 -22.55
N GLN A 66 1.16 -8.76 -23.23
CA GLN A 66 0.60 -8.44 -24.54
C GLN A 66 1.77 -8.47 -25.54
N VAL A 67 2.26 -9.67 -25.84
CA VAL A 67 3.08 -9.99 -27.02
C VAL A 67 2.42 -11.18 -27.68
#